data_AF-A0A1Q4V6W1-F1
#
_entry.id   AF-A0A1Q4V6W1-F1
#
_cell.length_a   1.000
_cell.length_b   1.000
_cell.length_c   1.000
_cell.angle_alpha   90.00
_cell.angle_beta   90.00
_cell.angle_gamma   90.00
#
_symmetry.space_group_name_H-M   'P 1'
#
loop_
_entity.id
_entity.type
_entity.pdbx_description
1 polymer ?
#
loop_
_entity_poly.entity_id
_entity_poly.type
_entity_poly.pdbx_seq_one_letter_code
_entity_poly.pdbx_strand_id
1 'polypeptide(L)'
;MPTCLAIGTTATVVPPSRRPVPDEPGRPVPDERQRSTTFYDDVVRPTCEELGVTFVQADQLTDAGLPADQLLRLVSEVDIVVVSLSGADEELSFALGVRHALGRRTIHLTEGAVALPGAGWTPRIEIPPHSTAPDTARQQLTELLTDALREVPCVALPVGAVVPAVADPVGEPDDDAPGLFDLVAESEAQLAAITGEMADVESAMEDLKAMMELMAEDMVRAGRPGAPTSAMLAVINRMAKAIEGPAHDLESAAERFAERMRIGAIGFTACLEWAGNTPRDEWPDSMPGLLDQLTGTSFELRSDAVGFQEVIALIDMFGASSRNLRGPARRIGTALRTLFRSFTVLEEWQGMAVALKQA
;
A
#
# COMPACT_ATOMS: atom_id res chain seq x y z
N MET A 1 -23.44 -9.09 12.89
CA MET A 1 -23.53 -7.71 13.42
C MET A 1 -22.32 -6.96 12.88
N PRO A 2 -22.46 -5.69 12.48
CA PRO A 2 -21.34 -4.94 11.92
C PRO A 2 -20.20 -4.87 12.94
N THR A 3 -18.96 -4.96 12.47
CA THR A 3 -17.75 -4.94 13.31
C THR A 3 -16.95 -3.68 13.03
N CYS A 4 -16.63 -2.93 14.09
CA CYS A 4 -15.77 -1.75 14.07
C CYS A 4 -14.43 -2.09 14.70
N LEU A 5 -13.36 -2.01 13.91
CA LEU A 5 -11.99 -2.17 14.37
C LEU A 5 -11.38 -0.80 14.69
N ALA A 6 -10.87 -0.62 15.91
CA ALA A 6 -10.20 0.60 16.34
C ALA A 6 -8.69 0.36 16.48
N ILE A 7 -7.89 1.25 15.87
CA ILE A 7 -6.41 1.19 15.86
C ILE A 7 -5.86 2.51 16.40
N GLY A 8 -5.20 2.46 17.55
CA GLY A 8 -4.60 3.59 18.26
C GLY A 8 -3.07 3.55 18.27
N THR A 9 -2.45 4.53 18.93
CA THR A 9 -1.01 4.83 18.85
C THR A 9 -0.12 3.98 19.77
N THR A 10 -0.67 2.93 20.37
CA THR A 10 0.01 2.14 21.41
C THR A 10 0.55 0.81 20.93
N ALA A 11 1.06 0.67 19.71
CA ALA A 11 1.73 -0.57 19.31
C ALA A 11 2.58 -0.44 18.03
N THR A 12 3.66 0.34 18.06
CA THR A 12 4.84 -0.06 17.29
C THR A 12 6.05 -0.21 18.19
N VAL A 13 6.42 -1.47 18.40
CA VAL A 13 7.66 -1.86 19.04
C VAL A 13 8.81 -1.30 18.22
N VAL A 14 9.49 -0.28 18.75
CA VAL A 14 10.82 0.11 18.30
C VAL A 14 11.72 -1.14 18.28
N PRO A 15 12.43 -1.46 17.18
CA PRO A 15 13.31 -2.63 17.13
C PRO A 15 14.40 -2.55 18.21
N PRO A 16 14.88 -3.69 18.75
CA PRO A 16 15.78 -3.75 19.91
C PRO A 16 17.16 -3.10 19.70
N SER A 17 17.47 -2.59 18.50
CA SER A 17 18.66 -1.83 18.17
C SER A 17 18.58 -0.34 18.52
N ARG A 18 17.42 0.17 18.99
CA ARG A 18 17.27 1.51 19.59
C ARG A 18 16.51 1.43 20.91
N ARG A 19 17.07 0.73 21.90
CA ARG A 19 16.69 1.02 23.29
C ARG A 19 17.20 2.40 23.64
N PRO A 20 16.35 3.35 24.09
CA PRO A 20 16.85 4.49 24.85
C PRO A 20 17.54 3.92 26.10
N VAL A 21 18.70 4.49 26.42
CA VAL A 21 19.45 4.22 27.65
C VAL A 21 18.51 4.37 28.86
N PRO A 22 18.55 3.48 29.87
CA PRO A 22 17.70 3.63 31.04
C PRO A 22 18.15 4.85 31.87
N ASP A 23 17.15 5.66 32.19
CA ASP A 23 17.02 6.57 33.33
C ASP A 23 17.97 7.77 33.44
N GLU A 24 17.53 8.91 32.88
CA GLU A 24 17.67 10.20 33.56
C GLU A 24 16.33 10.58 34.23
N PRO A 25 16.31 10.83 35.56
CA PRO A 25 15.07 11.08 36.28
C PRO A 25 14.61 12.53 36.07
N GLY A 26 13.57 12.75 35.27
CA GLY A 26 13.01 14.10 35.17
C GLY A 26 12.01 14.45 34.05
N ARG A 27 11.56 13.53 33.19
CA ARG A 27 10.50 13.85 32.20
C ARG A 27 9.23 13.03 32.44
N PRO A 28 8.06 13.68 32.56
CA PRO A 28 6.81 12.98 32.78
C PRO A 28 6.39 12.28 31.48
N VAL A 29 6.03 10.99 31.55
CA VAL A 29 5.41 10.20 30.47
C VAL A 29 3.88 10.01 30.71
N PRO A 30 3.04 11.08 30.76
CA PRO A 30 1.58 10.94 30.91
C PRO A 30 0.80 11.09 29.60
N ASP A 31 1.42 11.49 28.49
CA ASP A 31 0.69 11.89 27.28
C ASP A 31 0.13 10.72 26.46
N GLU A 32 0.90 9.68 26.16
CA GLU A 32 0.48 8.61 25.24
C GLU A 32 -0.63 7.70 25.82
N ARG A 33 -0.55 7.39 27.11
CA ARG A 33 -1.58 6.58 27.80
C ARG A 33 -2.89 7.35 27.91
N GLN A 34 -2.83 8.65 28.19
CA GLN A 34 -4.01 9.50 28.23
C GLN A 34 -4.68 9.61 26.86
N ARG A 35 -3.90 9.79 25.79
CA ARG A 35 -4.39 9.85 24.40
C ARG A 35 -5.07 8.57 23.95
N SER A 36 -4.48 7.42 24.29
CA SER A 36 -5.06 6.11 23.97
C SER A 36 -6.36 5.86 24.73
N THR A 37 -6.42 6.27 26.01
CA THR A 37 -7.64 6.18 26.82
C THR A 37 -8.75 7.04 26.21
N THR A 38 -8.43 8.27 25.80
CA THR A 38 -9.41 9.16 25.17
C THR A 38 -9.87 8.67 23.80
N PHE A 39 -8.98 8.14 22.97
CA PHE A 39 -9.35 7.53 21.69
C PHE A 39 -10.26 6.32 21.87
N TYR A 40 -9.85 5.32 22.64
CA TYR A 40 -10.59 4.06 22.76
C TYR A 40 -11.82 4.18 23.67
N ASP A 41 -11.66 4.70 24.89
CA ASP A 41 -12.68 4.62 25.92
C ASP A 41 -13.60 5.85 25.97
N ASP A 42 -13.12 7.03 25.59
CA ASP A 42 -13.95 8.24 25.58
C ASP A 42 -14.66 8.50 24.24
N VAL A 43 -14.14 7.98 23.12
CA VAL A 43 -14.66 8.29 21.77
C VAL A 43 -15.18 7.04 21.04
N VAL A 44 -14.33 6.05 20.75
CA VAL A 44 -14.72 4.98 19.80
C VAL A 44 -15.64 3.92 20.45
N ARG A 45 -15.29 3.41 21.63
CA ARG A 45 -16.09 2.42 22.36
C ARG A 45 -17.52 2.91 22.65
N PRO A 46 -17.76 4.09 23.26
CA PRO A 46 -19.12 4.54 23.56
C PRO A 46 -19.96 4.75 22.30
N THR A 47 -19.34 5.17 21.19
CA THR A 47 -20.05 5.33 19.91
C THR A 47 -20.48 3.98 19.31
N CYS A 48 -19.60 2.98 19.38
CA CYS A 48 -19.93 1.63 18.90
C CYS A 48 -21.03 0.98 19.73
N GLU A 49 -21.00 1.17 21.06
CA GLU A 49 -22.04 0.68 21.99
C GLU A 49 -23.40 1.35 21.74
N GLU A 50 -23.42 2.67 21.50
CA GLU A 50 -24.63 3.42 21.17
C GLU A 50 -25.29 2.94 19.88
N LEU A 51 -24.48 2.56 18.88
CA LEU A 51 -24.94 2.10 17.56
C LEU A 51 -25.15 0.58 17.47
N GLY A 52 -24.87 -0.18 18.53
CA GLY A 52 -24.99 -1.65 18.55
C GLY A 52 -24.00 -2.36 17.63
N VAL A 53 -22.83 -1.76 17.40
CA VAL A 53 -21.74 -2.28 16.56
C VAL A 53 -20.75 -3.06 17.45
N THR A 54 -20.25 -4.19 16.95
CA THR A 54 -19.23 -4.96 17.68
C THR A 54 -17.91 -4.19 17.67
N PHE A 55 -17.46 -3.72 18.82
CA PHE A 55 -16.18 -3.03 18.96
C PHE A 55 -15.02 -4.00 19.15
N VAL A 56 -13.97 -3.85 18.34
CA VAL A 56 -12.72 -4.61 18.42
C VAL A 56 -11.55 -3.63 18.54
N GLN A 57 -10.78 -3.75 19.62
CA GLN A 57 -9.56 -2.98 19.82
C GLN A 57 -8.36 -3.76 19.30
N ALA A 58 -7.59 -3.16 18.38
CA ALA A 58 -6.39 -3.77 17.79
C ALA A 58 -5.36 -4.19 18.84
N ASP A 59 -5.13 -3.35 19.85
CA ASP A 59 -4.13 -3.59 20.91
C ASP A 59 -4.50 -4.75 21.86
N GLN A 60 -5.79 -5.14 21.92
CA GLN A 60 -6.23 -6.26 22.76
C GLN A 60 -6.16 -7.62 22.07
N LEU A 61 -5.85 -7.64 20.76
CA LEU A 61 -5.77 -8.87 19.98
C LEU A 61 -4.46 -9.65 20.22
N THR A 62 -3.37 -8.97 20.62
CA THR A 62 -2.10 -9.58 21.03
C THR A 62 -1.25 -8.63 21.88
N ASP A 63 -0.77 -9.09 23.05
CA ASP A 63 0.17 -8.35 23.93
C ASP A 63 1.51 -7.95 23.26
N ALA A 64 1.78 -8.45 22.04
CA ALA A 64 3.03 -8.27 21.29
C ALA A 64 2.88 -7.43 20.02
N GLY A 65 1.72 -6.80 19.78
CA GLY A 65 1.38 -6.18 18.49
C GLY A 65 0.85 -7.19 17.47
N LEU A 66 0.11 -6.71 16.46
CA LEU A 66 -0.46 -7.55 15.40
C LEU A 66 0.61 -7.86 14.35
N PRO A 67 0.86 -9.14 13.99
CA PRO A 67 1.66 -9.47 12.82
C PRO A 67 1.06 -8.82 11.56
N ALA A 68 1.90 -8.32 10.64
CA ALA A 68 1.48 -7.61 9.43
C ALA A 68 0.37 -8.33 8.63
N ASP A 69 0.46 -9.66 8.48
CA ASP A 69 -0.55 -10.46 7.77
C ASP A 69 -1.91 -10.48 8.48
N GLN A 70 -1.91 -10.44 9.81
CA GLN A 70 -3.11 -10.42 10.62
C GLN A 70 -3.75 -9.02 10.65
N LEU A 71 -2.91 -7.97 10.70
CA LEU A 71 -3.35 -6.58 10.57
C LEU A 71 -4.01 -6.36 9.21
N LEU A 72 -3.37 -6.78 8.12
CA LEU A 72 -3.92 -6.64 6.77
C LEU A 72 -5.25 -7.37 6.60
N ARG A 73 -5.36 -8.60 7.11
CA ARG A 73 -6.62 -9.37 7.06
C ARG A 73 -7.74 -8.70 7.85
N LEU A 74 -7.46 -8.25 9.08
CA LEU A 74 -8.44 -7.56 9.90
C LEU A 74 -8.88 -6.23 9.26
N VAL A 75 -7.93 -5.45 8.76
CA VAL A 75 -8.20 -4.16 8.12
C VAL A 75 -8.94 -4.33 6.79
N SER A 76 -8.78 -5.42 6.06
CA SER A 76 -9.52 -5.64 4.80
C SER A 76 -10.91 -6.24 4.98
N GLU A 77 -11.12 -7.07 6.01
CA GLU A 77 -12.35 -7.86 6.18
C GLU A 77 -13.42 -7.19 7.06
N VAL A 78 -13.04 -6.36 8.03
CA VAL A 78 -14.01 -5.72 8.95
C VAL A 78 -14.86 -4.66 8.25
N ASP A 79 -16.10 -4.49 8.73
CA ASP A 79 -17.06 -3.58 8.11
C ASP A 79 -16.59 -2.12 8.18
N ILE A 80 -16.04 -1.69 9.32
CA ILE A 80 -15.58 -0.31 9.54
C ILE A 80 -14.23 -0.32 10.29
N VAL A 81 -13.30 0.54 9.86
CA VAL A 81 -12.03 0.79 10.57
C VAL A 81 -11.98 2.23 11.04
N VAL A 82 -11.66 2.43 12.31
CA VAL A 82 -11.37 3.74 12.91
C VAL A 82 -9.91 3.75 13.33
N VAL A 83 -9.12 4.69 12.80
CA VAL A 83 -7.68 4.73 13.03
C VAL A 83 -7.23 6.10 13.53
N SER A 84 -6.34 6.10 14.52
CA SER A 84 -5.56 7.27 14.92
C SER A 84 -4.26 7.32 14.11
N LEU A 85 -4.07 8.37 13.31
CA LEU A 85 -2.87 8.53 12.47
C LEU A 85 -1.69 9.18 13.18
N SER A 86 -1.82 9.48 14.48
CA SER A 86 -0.75 10.07 15.28
C SER A 86 0.43 9.09 15.45
N GLY A 87 1.32 9.00 14.46
CA GLY A 87 2.46 8.07 14.46
C GLY A 87 2.20 6.74 13.74
N ALA A 88 1.39 6.77 12.66
CA ALA A 88 1.15 5.59 11.82
C ALA A 88 2.48 4.99 11.30
N ASP A 89 2.57 3.65 11.32
CA ASP A 89 3.71 2.91 10.80
C ASP A 89 3.53 2.52 9.33
N GLU A 90 4.58 1.98 8.70
CA GLU A 90 4.56 1.58 7.29
C GLU A 90 3.55 0.44 7.03
N GLU A 91 3.38 -0.47 7.99
CA GLU A 91 2.51 -1.64 7.87
C GLU A 91 1.02 -1.26 7.91
N LEU A 92 0.63 -0.39 8.83
CA LEU A 92 -0.71 0.19 8.93
C LEU A 92 -1.02 1.05 7.72
N SER A 93 -0.07 1.87 7.27
CA SER A 93 -0.23 2.70 6.06
C SER A 93 -0.51 1.83 4.83
N PHE A 94 0.22 0.73 4.68
CA PHE A 94 -0.01 -0.24 3.60
C PHE A 94 -1.39 -0.92 3.72
N ALA A 95 -1.77 -1.37 4.92
CA ALA A 95 -3.06 -2.02 5.14
C ALA A 95 -4.25 -1.08 4.88
N LEU A 96 -4.14 0.20 5.26
CA LEU A 96 -5.13 1.22 4.97
C LEU A 96 -5.24 1.51 3.47
N GLY A 97 -4.10 1.53 2.75
CA GLY A 97 -4.08 1.63 1.29
C GLY A 97 -4.87 0.50 0.62
N VAL A 98 -4.64 -0.75 1.03
CA VAL A 98 -5.39 -1.91 0.53
C VAL A 98 -6.89 -1.79 0.84
N ARG A 99 -7.24 -1.36 2.05
CA ARG A 99 -8.65 -1.16 2.44
C ARG A 99 -9.35 -0.11 1.56
N HIS A 100 -8.66 0.99 1.25
CA HIS A 100 -9.18 2.03 0.37
C HIS A 100 -9.36 1.54 -1.06
N ALA A 101 -8.40 0.78 -1.60
CA ALA A 101 -8.53 0.15 -2.91
C ALA A 101 -9.74 -0.80 -2.99
N LEU A 102 -10.10 -1.45 -1.89
CA LEU A 102 -11.29 -2.30 -1.77
C LEU A 102 -12.59 -1.50 -1.59
N GLY A 103 -12.56 -0.16 -1.60
CA GLY A 103 -13.71 0.71 -1.39
C GLY A 103 -14.33 0.55 0.01
N ARG A 104 -13.56 0.04 0.97
CA ARG A 104 -14.03 -0.20 2.33
C ARG A 104 -13.84 1.05 3.19
N ARG A 105 -14.79 1.31 4.08
CA ARG A 105 -14.84 2.58 4.82
C ARG A 105 -13.79 2.62 5.93
N THR A 106 -13.04 3.71 5.93
CA THR A 106 -12.08 4.05 6.99
C THR A 106 -12.43 5.42 7.52
N ILE A 107 -12.38 5.61 8.84
CA ILE A 107 -12.53 6.91 9.50
C ILE A 107 -11.22 7.24 10.19
N HIS A 108 -10.68 8.41 9.91
CA HIS A 108 -9.44 8.88 10.52
C HIS A 108 -9.76 9.80 11.69
N LEU A 109 -9.20 9.50 12.86
CA LEU A 109 -9.18 10.40 14.01
C LEU A 109 -7.77 11.03 14.07
N THR A 110 -7.69 12.36 14.04
CA THR A 110 -6.41 13.08 14.06
C THR A 110 -6.32 14.00 15.27
N GLU A 111 -5.17 14.00 15.95
CA GLU A 111 -4.90 14.97 17.02
C GLU A 111 -4.35 16.27 16.43
N GLY A 112 -5.17 17.32 16.43
CA GLY A 112 -4.84 18.61 15.83
C GLY A 112 -4.79 18.60 14.30
N ALA A 113 -4.58 19.78 13.72
CA ALA A 113 -4.51 20.02 12.28
C ALA A 113 -3.15 19.55 11.71
N VAL A 114 -2.90 18.23 11.72
CA VAL A 114 -1.75 17.66 11.02
C VAL A 114 -2.16 17.40 9.58
N ALA A 115 -1.63 18.20 8.65
CA ALA A 115 -1.78 17.99 7.22
C ALA A 115 -0.94 16.78 6.79
N LEU A 116 -1.59 15.63 6.58
CA LEU A 116 -0.98 14.48 5.92
C LEU A 116 -1.12 14.64 4.39
N PRO A 117 -0.02 14.51 3.61
CA PRO A 117 -0.09 14.55 2.16
C PRO A 117 -0.86 13.34 1.60
N GLY A 118 -1.74 13.56 0.63
CA GLY A 118 -2.32 12.50 -0.21
C GLY A 118 -3.62 11.83 0.27
N ALA A 119 -4.23 12.25 1.37
CA ALA A 119 -5.48 11.63 1.81
C ALA A 119 -6.70 12.27 1.11
N GLY A 120 -7.08 11.71 -0.04
CA GLY A 120 -8.43 11.87 -0.63
C GLY A 120 -9.55 11.43 0.33
N TRP A 121 -10.82 11.69 -0.07
CA TRP A 121 -12.18 11.54 0.53
C TRP A 121 -12.37 10.98 1.96
N THR A 122 -11.46 10.18 2.51
CA THR A 122 -11.51 9.57 3.85
C THR A 122 -11.98 10.56 4.93
N PRO A 123 -13.14 10.31 5.58
CA PRO A 123 -13.68 11.18 6.62
C PRO A 123 -12.69 11.35 7.76
N ARG A 124 -12.42 12.61 8.14
CA ARG A 124 -11.50 12.96 9.22
C ARG A 124 -12.26 13.66 10.34
N ILE A 125 -12.00 13.25 11.57
CA ILE A 125 -12.52 13.90 12.77
C ILE A 125 -11.33 14.37 13.59
N GLU A 126 -11.30 15.67 13.87
CA GLU A 126 -10.26 16.27 14.70
C GLU A 126 -10.60 16.09 16.18
N ILE A 127 -9.67 15.51 16.93
CA ILE A 127 -9.71 15.49 18.40
C ILE A 127 -8.73 16.56 18.88
N PRO A 128 -9.21 17.65 19.51
CA PRO A 128 -8.31 18.68 20.00
C PRO A 128 -7.40 18.12 21.12
N PRO A 129 -6.09 18.40 21.10
CA PRO A 129 -5.19 17.97 22.17
C PRO A 129 -5.64 18.59 23.50
N HIS A 130 -5.81 17.76 24.52
CA HIS A 130 -6.24 18.14 25.88
C HIS A 130 -7.68 18.69 26.01
N SER A 131 -8.61 18.25 25.15
CA SER A 131 -10.03 18.61 25.25
C SER A 131 -10.75 17.98 26.44
N THR A 132 -11.47 18.80 27.23
CA THR A 132 -12.48 18.39 28.20
C THR A 132 -13.86 18.11 27.57
N ALA A 133 -13.95 18.10 26.24
CA ALA A 133 -15.18 17.90 25.47
C ALA A 133 -15.02 16.81 24.40
N PRO A 134 -14.95 15.51 24.78
CA PRO A 134 -15.00 14.38 23.86
C PRO A 134 -16.36 14.24 23.15
N ASP A 135 -17.38 14.95 23.63
CA ASP A 135 -18.76 14.87 23.15
C ASP A 135 -18.91 15.30 21.68
N THR A 136 -18.14 16.29 21.22
CA THR A 136 -18.20 16.76 19.82
C THR A 136 -17.61 15.75 18.85
N ALA A 137 -16.45 15.15 19.19
CA ALA A 137 -15.83 14.10 18.38
C ALA A 137 -16.69 12.83 18.36
N ARG A 138 -17.35 12.52 19.49
CA ARG A 138 -18.32 11.43 19.58
C ARG A 138 -19.51 11.68 18.67
N GLN A 139 -20.13 12.86 18.71
CA GLN A 139 -21.26 13.21 17.83
C GLN A 139 -20.90 13.08 16.35
N GLN A 140 -19.74 13.58 15.94
CA GLN A 140 -19.26 13.46 14.56
C GLN A 140 -18.98 12.01 14.16
N LEU A 141 -18.41 11.21 15.06
CA LEU A 141 -18.20 9.78 14.82
C LEU A 141 -19.53 9.02 14.75
N THR A 142 -20.50 9.35 15.60
CA THR A 142 -21.85 8.75 15.57
C THR A 142 -22.54 9.05 14.24
N GLU A 143 -22.47 10.28 13.75
CA GLU A 143 -23.05 10.68 12.46
C GLU A 143 -22.41 9.91 11.30
N LEU A 144 -21.07 9.87 11.24
CA LEU A 144 -20.33 9.18 10.18
C LEU A 144 -20.51 7.66 10.22
N LEU A 145 -20.55 7.05 11.42
CA LEU A 145 -20.84 5.62 11.56
C LEU A 145 -22.29 5.30 11.20
N THR A 146 -23.24 6.17 11.56
CA THR A 146 -24.65 5.98 11.19
C THR A 146 -24.85 6.03 9.69
N ASP A 147 -24.16 6.94 9.00
CA ASP A 147 -24.17 7.03 7.54
C ASP A 147 -23.48 5.82 6.89
N ALA A 148 -22.31 5.43 7.44
CA ALA A 148 -21.57 4.23 7.04
C ALA A 148 -22.36 2.92 7.19
N LEU A 149 -23.28 2.85 8.15
CA LEU A 149 -24.12 1.67 8.39
C LEU A 149 -25.43 1.68 7.59
N ARG A 150 -25.90 2.83 7.12
CA ARG A 150 -27.12 2.94 6.29
C ARG A 150 -26.87 2.66 4.82
N GLU A 151 -25.69 3.00 4.33
CA GLU A 151 -25.31 2.75 2.95
C GLU A 151 -24.82 1.29 2.79
N VAL A 152 -25.58 0.48 2.03
CA VAL A 152 -25.10 -0.81 1.52
C VAL A 152 -23.83 -0.54 0.70
N PRO A 153 -22.77 -1.37 0.77
CA PRO A 153 -21.56 -1.17 -0.04
C PRO A 153 -21.90 -1.38 -1.52
N CYS A 154 -22.39 -0.32 -2.15
CA CYS A 154 -22.55 -0.19 -3.57
C CYS A 154 -21.32 0.55 -4.08
N VAL A 155 -20.60 -0.10 -4.99
CA VAL A 155 -19.63 0.53 -5.87
C VAL A 155 -20.39 1.56 -6.70
N ALA A 156 -20.37 2.80 -6.25
CA ALA A 156 -20.79 3.96 -7.00
C ALA A 156 -20.01 5.15 -6.48
N LEU A 157 -19.03 5.62 -7.27
CA LEU A 157 -18.37 6.90 -7.06
C LEU A 157 -19.42 8.01 -7.14
N PRO A 158 -19.66 8.81 -6.08
CA PRO A 158 -20.44 10.02 -6.22
C PRO A 158 -19.55 11.09 -6.88
N VAL A 159 -19.90 11.44 -8.10
CA VAL A 159 -19.46 12.68 -8.75
C VAL A 159 -19.95 13.86 -7.90
N GLY A 160 -19.02 14.70 -7.44
CA GLY A 160 -19.29 16.09 -7.10
C GLY A 160 -19.49 16.41 -5.61
N ALA A 161 -18.45 16.95 -4.99
CA ALA A 161 -18.58 18.04 -4.02
C ALA A 161 -17.29 18.87 -4.04
N VAL A 162 -17.37 20.01 -4.74
CA VAL A 162 -16.36 21.06 -4.78
C VAL A 162 -16.09 21.56 -3.36
N VAL A 163 -14.86 21.41 -2.87
CA VAL A 163 -14.34 22.30 -1.83
C VAL A 163 -13.54 23.37 -2.56
N PRO A 164 -13.94 24.65 -2.52
CA PRO A 164 -13.11 25.70 -3.09
C PRO A 164 -11.86 25.78 -2.21
N ALA A 165 -10.72 25.35 -2.75
CA ALA A 165 -9.43 25.68 -2.17
C ALA A 165 -9.34 27.20 -2.14
N VAL A 166 -9.29 27.75 -0.93
CA VAL A 166 -8.97 29.16 -0.71
C VAL A 166 -7.56 29.35 -1.26
N ALA A 167 -7.49 29.94 -2.45
CA ALA A 167 -6.26 30.41 -3.03
C ALA A 167 -5.75 31.57 -2.16
N ASP A 168 -4.64 31.34 -1.46
CA ASP A 168 -3.81 32.44 -0.98
C ASP A 168 -3.32 33.25 -2.19
N PRO A 169 -3.29 34.59 -2.11
CA PRO A 169 -3.01 35.42 -3.27
C PRO A 169 -1.52 35.43 -3.60
N VAL A 170 -1.22 34.98 -4.82
CA VAL A 170 -0.10 35.44 -5.68
C VAL A 170 1.27 35.47 -5.02
N GLY A 171 1.92 34.30 -4.97
CA GLY A 171 3.36 34.23 -5.24
C GLY A 171 3.58 34.39 -6.74
N GLU A 172 4.60 35.14 -7.14
CA GLU A 172 4.98 35.32 -8.55
C GLU A 172 5.05 33.96 -9.27
N PRO A 173 4.60 33.85 -10.54
CA PRO A 173 4.75 32.62 -11.30
C PRO A 173 6.25 32.31 -11.38
N ASP A 174 6.61 31.16 -10.83
CA ASP A 174 7.95 30.60 -10.99
C ASP A 174 8.13 30.31 -12.49
N ASP A 175 8.80 31.21 -13.21
CA ASP A 175 9.07 31.11 -14.66
C ASP A 175 9.89 29.84 -15.00
N ASP A 176 10.46 29.16 -13.99
CA ASP A 176 11.20 27.90 -14.12
C ASP A 176 10.34 26.65 -13.84
N ALA A 177 9.06 26.79 -13.47
CA ALA A 177 8.17 25.64 -13.30
C ALA A 177 7.84 25.01 -14.67
N PRO A 178 8.00 23.68 -14.84
CA PRO A 178 7.80 23.02 -16.13
C PRO A 178 6.39 23.28 -16.66
N GLY A 179 6.31 23.70 -17.92
CA GLY A 179 5.04 23.96 -18.58
C GLY A 179 4.26 22.67 -18.79
N LEU A 180 2.97 22.78 -19.06
CA LEU A 180 2.09 21.64 -19.34
C LEU A 180 2.64 20.71 -20.44
N PHE A 181 3.20 21.27 -21.51
CA PHE A 181 3.80 20.50 -22.60
C PHE A 181 5.07 19.78 -22.17
N ASP A 182 5.83 20.35 -21.23
CA ASP A 182 7.00 19.71 -20.65
C ASP A 182 6.58 18.52 -19.77
N LEU A 183 5.50 18.66 -19.01
CA LEU A 183 4.94 17.57 -18.19
C LEU A 183 4.42 16.40 -19.03
N VAL A 184 3.75 16.68 -20.16
CA VAL A 184 3.26 15.63 -21.07
C VAL A 184 4.43 14.92 -21.77
N ALA A 185 5.41 15.68 -22.27
CA ALA A 185 6.60 15.13 -22.92
C ALA A 185 7.46 14.31 -21.93
N GLU A 186 7.61 14.80 -20.70
CA GLU A 186 8.28 14.08 -19.62
C GLU A 186 7.55 12.78 -19.29
N SER A 187 6.21 12.82 -19.16
CA SER A 187 5.39 11.64 -18.88
C SER A 187 5.54 10.59 -19.99
N GLU A 188 5.46 10.97 -21.26
CA GLU A 188 5.67 10.05 -22.39
C GLU A 188 7.06 9.38 -22.34
N ALA A 189 8.11 10.17 -22.06
CA ALA A 189 9.46 9.64 -21.89
C ALA A 189 9.58 8.67 -20.70
N GLN A 190 8.90 8.96 -19.58
CA GLN A 190 8.87 8.04 -18.43
C GLN A 190 8.13 6.74 -18.76
N LEU A 191 7.02 6.76 -19.52
CA LEU A 191 6.29 5.54 -19.89
C LEU A 191 7.11 4.62 -20.82
N ALA A 192 7.82 5.21 -21.77
CA ALA A 192 8.76 4.47 -22.60
C ALA A 192 9.87 3.82 -21.75
N ALA A 193 10.40 4.54 -20.76
CA ALA A 193 11.40 4.01 -19.84
C ALA A 193 10.85 2.89 -18.93
N ILE A 194 9.62 3.03 -18.41
CA ILE A 194 8.92 2.02 -17.61
C ILE A 194 8.79 0.72 -18.41
N THR A 195 8.44 0.82 -19.70
CA THR A 195 8.34 -0.34 -20.60
C THR A 195 9.68 -1.05 -20.77
N GLY A 196 10.78 -0.29 -20.85
CA GLY A 196 12.13 -0.85 -20.89
C GLY A 196 12.52 -1.59 -19.61
N GLU A 197 12.25 -1.01 -18.44
CA GLU A 197 12.53 -1.67 -17.16
C GLU A 197 11.64 -2.92 -16.95
N MET A 198 10.42 -2.94 -17.50
CA MET A 198 9.59 -4.14 -17.50
C MET A 198 10.21 -5.28 -18.30
N ALA A 199 10.79 -4.99 -19.46
CA ALA A 199 11.47 -5.99 -20.27
C ALA A 199 12.67 -6.61 -19.54
N ASP A 200 13.40 -5.82 -18.75
CA ASP A 200 14.48 -6.32 -17.89
C ASP A 200 13.95 -7.29 -16.80
N VAL A 201 12.79 -6.96 -16.19
CA VAL A 201 12.12 -7.82 -15.20
C VAL A 201 11.67 -9.14 -15.85
N GLU A 202 11.05 -9.08 -17.03
CA GLU A 202 10.63 -10.26 -17.78
C GLU A 202 11.82 -11.16 -18.12
N SER A 203 12.92 -10.59 -18.61
CA SER A 203 14.15 -11.33 -18.92
C SER A 203 14.70 -12.04 -17.69
N ALA A 204 14.75 -11.37 -16.53
CA ALA A 204 15.25 -11.99 -15.30
C ALA A 204 14.33 -13.11 -14.79
N MET A 205 13.01 -12.97 -14.96
CA MET A 205 12.05 -14.03 -14.66
C MET A 205 12.19 -15.24 -15.60
N GLU A 206 12.43 -15.01 -16.89
CA GLU A 206 12.69 -16.06 -17.87
C GLU A 206 13.97 -16.84 -17.53
N ASP A 207 15.05 -16.14 -17.15
CA ASP A 207 16.29 -16.77 -16.71
C ASP A 207 16.08 -17.63 -15.45
N LEU A 208 15.33 -17.12 -14.48
CA LEU A 208 14.99 -17.88 -13.27
C LEU A 208 14.22 -19.17 -13.62
N LYS A 209 13.24 -19.07 -14.52
CA LYS A 209 12.46 -20.21 -15.01
C LYS A 209 13.35 -21.23 -15.71
N ALA A 210 14.21 -20.79 -16.63
CA ALA A 210 15.12 -21.66 -17.36
C ALA A 210 16.05 -22.42 -16.39
N MET A 211 16.57 -21.75 -15.35
CA MET A 211 17.41 -22.39 -14.35
C MET A 211 16.65 -23.41 -13.49
N MET A 212 15.37 -23.15 -13.16
CA MET A 212 14.53 -24.12 -12.45
C MET A 212 14.21 -25.34 -13.32
N GLU A 213 13.89 -25.15 -14.59
CA GLU A 213 13.61 -26.23 -15.54
C GLU A 213 14.83 -27.15 -15.73
N LEU A 214 16.02 -26.57 -15.89
CA LEU A 214 17.28 -27.33 -15.99
C LEU A 214 17.56 -28.19 -14.74
N MET A 215 17.10 -27.78 -13.56
CA MET A 215 17.34 -28.47 -12.30
C MET A 215 16.18 -29.41 -11.89
N ALA A 216 15.03 -29.34 -12.56
CA ALA A 216 13.83 -30.11 -12.22
C ALA A 216 14.07 -31.62 -12.31
N GLU A 217 14.69 -32.10 -13.39
CA GLU A 217 15.01 -33.52 -13.57
C GLU A 217 15.98 -34.05 -12.49
N ASP A 218 16.96 -33.23 -12.12
CA ASP A 218 17.94 -33.56 -11.07
C ASP A 218 17.25 -33.67 -9.69
N MET A 219 16.27 -32.80 -9.41
CA MET A 219 15.45 -32.88 -8.20
C MET A 219 14.56 -34.12 -8.18
N VAL A 220 13.90 -34.45 -9.30
CA VAL A 220 13.08 -35.68 -9.41
C VAL A 220 13.95 -36.92 -9.20
N ARG A 221 15.17 -36.93 -9.73
CA ARG A 221 16.11 -38.05 -9.57
C ARG A 221 16.57 -38.20 -8.12
N ALA A 222 16.90 -37.09 -7.45
CA ALA A 222 17.38 -37.09 -6.07
C ALA A 222 16.26 -37.30 -5.03
N GLY A 223 15.00 -37.02 -5.37
CA GLY A 223 13.83 -37.24 -4.51
C GLY A 223 13.26 -38.65 -4.55
N ARG A 224 13.85 -39.59 -5.32
CA ARG A 224 13.35 -40.97 -5.41
C ARG A 224 13.44 -41.69 -4.07
N PRO A 225 12.48 -42.57 -3.74
CA PRO A 225 12.54 -43.39 -2.54
C PRO A 225 13.84 -44.20 -2.48
N GLY A 226 14.58 -44.08 -1.37
CA GLY A 226 15.86 -44.76 -1.15
C GLY A 226 17.11 -43.98 -1.58
N ALA A 227 16.97 -42.77 -2.17
CA ALA A 227 18.10 -41.90 -2.42
C ALA A 227 18.67 -41.34 -1.09
N PRO A 228 20.00 -41.21 -0.95
CA PRO A 228 20.59 -40.64 0.25
C PRO A 228 20.29 -39.14 0.33
N THR A 229 19.98 -38.64 1.52
CA THR A 229 19.71 -37.21 1.78
C THR A 229 20.83 -36.29 1.30
N SER A 230 22.08 -36.78 1.31
CA SER A 230 23.24 -36.05 0.80
C SER A 230 23.16 -35.74 -0.71
N ALA A 231 22.57 -36.63 -1.51
CA ALA A 231 22.35 -36.40 -2.93
C ALA A 231 21.31 -35.30 -3.17
N MET A 232 20.22 -35.29 -2.38
CA MET A 232 19.21 -34.23 -2.42
C MET A 232 19.81 -32.88 -2.03
N LEU A 233 20.59 -32.83 -0.95
CA LEU A 233 21.28 -31.60 -0.53
C LEU A 233 22.28 -31.10 -1.59
N ALA A 234 22.97 -31.99 -2.30
CA ALA A 234 23.88 -31.61 -3.37
C ALA A 234 23.15 -30.97 -4.57
N VAL A 235 21.96 -31.47 -4.93
CA VAL A 235 21.11 -30.85 -5.96
C VAL A 235 20.61 -29.48 -5.49
N ILE A 236 20.08 -29.39 -4.27
CA ILE A 236 19.60 -28.13 -3.69
C ILE A 236 20.71 -27.06 -3.66
N ASN A 237 21.93 -27.43 -3.31
CA ASN A 237 23.05 -26.48 -3.27
C ASN A 237 23.45 -26.00 -4.68
N ARG A 238 23.42 -26.88 -5.68
CA ARG A 238 23.66 -26.50 -7.08
C ARG A 238 22.56 -25.56 -7.57
N MET A 239 21.31 -25.86 -7.25
CA MET A 239 20.17 -25.03 -7.59
C MET A 239 20.26 -23.65 -6.94
N ALA A 240 20.51 -23.59 -5.64
CA ALA A 240 20.70 -22.33 -4.92
C ALA A 240 21.76 -21.44 -5.59
N LYS A 241 22.90 -22.03 -5.95
CA LYS A 241 23.99 -21.32 -6.64
C LYS A 241 23.60 -20.88 -8.06
N ALA A 242 22.82 -21.69 -8.76
CA ALA A 242 22.34 -21.41 -10.12
C ALA A 242 21.33 -20.25 -10.15
N ILE A 243 20.44 -20.17 -9.16
CA ILE A 243 19.39 -19.14 -9.12
C ILE A 243 19.84 -17.84 -8.44
N GLU A 244 20.99 -17.80 -7.76
CA GLU A 244 21.47 -16.60 -7.06
C GLU A 244 21.66 -15.40 -8.02
N GLY A 245 22.23 -15.63 -9.20
CA GLY A 245 22.42 -14.59 -10.23
C GLY A 245 21.08 -14.03 -10.72
N PRO A 246 20.21 -14.87 -11.33
CA PRO A 246 18.89 -14.43 -11.79
C PRO A 246 18.02 -13.80 -10.69
N ALA A 247 18.11 -14.29 -9.44
CA ALA A 247 17.41 -13.69 -8.32
C ALA A 247 17.91 -12.28 -7.98
N HIS A 248 19.22 -12.02 -8.11
CA HIS A 248 19.80 -10.70 -7.92
C HIS A 248 19.46 -9.75 -9.07
N ASP A 249 19.47 -10.26 -10.30
CA ASP A 249 19.10 -9.49 -11.49
C ASP A 249 17.62 -9.08 -11.44
N LEU A 250 16.74 -10.01 -11.02
CA LEU A 250 15.31 -9.73 -10.81
C LEU A 250 15.08 -8.67 -9.72
N GLU A 251 15.78 -8.76 -8.59
CA GLU A 251 15.70 -7.76 -7.51
C GLU A 251 16.13 -6.38 -8.00
N SER A 252 17.26 -6.31 -8.72
CA SER A 252 17.80 -5.06 -9.25
C SER A 252 16.88 -4.45 -10.33
N ALA A 253 16.30 -5.28 -11.20
CA ALA A 253 15.33 -4.83 -12.20
C ALA A 253 14.04 -4.34 -11.54
N ALA A 254 13.52 -5.05 -10.53
CA ALA A 254 12.35 -4.63 -9.78
C ALA A 254 12.54 -3.30 -9.03
N GLU A 255 13.71 -3.08 -8.44
CA GLU A 255 14.05 -1.80 -7.79
C GLU A 255 14.12 -0.64 -8.79
N ARG A 256 14.77 -0.84 -9.94
CA ARG A 256 14.83 0.17 -11.01
C ARG A 256 13.44 0.49 -11.55
N PHE A 257 12.62 -0.54 -11.79
CA PHE A 257 11.24 -0.38 -12.19
C PHE A 257 10.43 0.43 -11.17
N ALA A 258 10.50 0.07 -9.89
CA ALA A 258 9.75 0.77 -8.83
C ALA A 258 10.18 2.23 -8.66
N GLU A 259 11.48 2.52 -8.71
CA GLU A 259 11.96 3.90 -8.62
C GLU A 259 11.52 4.73 -9.83
N ARG A 260 11.58 4.14 -11.03
CA ARG A 260 11.09 4.79 -12.26
C ARG A 260 9.59 5.08 -12.17
N MET A 261 8.82 4.10 -11.70
CA MET A 261 7.39 4.23 -11.46
C MET A 261 7.08 5.37 -10.48
N ARG A 262 7.81 5.45 -9.37
CA ARG A 262 7.65 6.51 -8.36
C ARG A 262 7.94 7.90 -8.93
N ILE A 263 8.98 8.03 -9.74
CA ILE A 263 9.34 9.30 -10.40
C ILE A 263 8.26 9.70 -11.40
N GLY A 264 7.82 8.76 -12.25
CA GLY A 264 6.77 9.00 -13.24
C GLY A 264 5.41 9.30 -12.61
N ALA A 265 5.15 8.82 -11.40
CA ALA A 265 3.83 8.88 -10.78
C ALA A 265 3.29 10.29 -10.56
N ILE A 266 4.16 11.20 -10.14
CA ILE A 266 3.76 12.57 -9.88
C ILE A 266 3.36 13.26 -11.20
N GLY A 267 4.17 13.08 -12.25
CA GLY A 267 3.91 13.66 -13.58
C GLY A 267 2.65 13.08 -14.23
N PHE A 268 2.50 11.75 -14.19
CA PHE A 268 1.33 11.08 -14.76
C PHE A 268 0.03 11.43 -14.08
N THR A 269 0.02 11.43 -12.74
CA THR A 269 -1.19 11.77 -11.97
C THR A 269 -1.60 13.21 -12.25
N ALA A 270 -0.66 14.16 -12.18
CA ALA A 270 -0.94 15.57 -12.48
C ALA A 270 -1.45 15.78 -13.92
N CYS A 271 -0.87 15.07 -14.89
CA CYS A 271 -1.28 15.11 -16.30
C CYS A 271 -2.72 14.60 -16.49
N LEU A 272 -3.07 13.46 -15.89
CA LEU A 272 -4.41 12.87 -15.98
C LEU A 272 -5.47 13.69 -15.23
N GLU A 273 -5.12 14.23 -14.06
CA GLU A 273 -5.99 15.15 -13.31
C GLU A 273 -6.26 16.44 -14.08
N TRP A 274 -5.22 17.01 -14.70
CA TRP A 274 -5.38 18.17 -15.58
C TRP A 274 -6.30 17.86 -16.76
N ALA A 275 -6.07 16.73 -17.45
CA ALA A 275 -6.90 16.31 -18.58
C ALA A 275 -8.37 16.12 -18.18
N GLY A 276 -8.64 15.63 -16.96
CA GLY A 276 -10.00 15.49 -16.43
C GLY A 276 -10.72 16.80 -16.12
N ASN A 277 -9.98 17.88 -15.90
CA ASN A 277 -10.52 19.20 -15.59
C ASN A 277 -10.53 20.16 -16.80
N THR A 278 -9.91 19.78 -17.91
CA THR A 278 -9.77 20.61 -19.11
C THR A 278 -10.70 20.13 -20.24
N PRO A 279 -11.42 21.03 -20.93
CA PRO A 279 -12.19 20.69 -22.13
C PRO A 279 -11.35 19.99 -23.21
N ARG A 280 -11.93 19.00 -23.90
CA ARG A 280 -11.20 18.17 -24.89
C ARG A 280 -10.62 18.95 -26.07
N ASP A 281 -11.21 20.09 -26.41
CA ASP A 281 -10.72 20.98 -27.47
C ASP A 281 -9.45 21.75 -27.08
N GLU A 282 -9.15 21.81 -25.79
CA GLU A 282 -7.93 22.41 -25.23
C GLU A 282 -6.83 21.37 -24.96
N TRP A 283 -7.08 20.09 -25.25
CA TRP A 283 -6.09 19.04 -25.04
C TRP A 283 -4.96 19.12 -26.07
N PRO A 284 -3.71 18.80 -25.67
CA PRO A 284 -2.62 18.60 -26.62
C PRO A 284 -2.92 17.48 -27.61
N ASP A 285 -2.44 17.61 -28.84
CA ASP A 285 -2.55 16.58 -29.88
C ASP A 285 -1.95 15.22 -29.45
N SER A 286 -1.00 15.22 -28.50
CA SER A 286 -0.36 14.02 -27.94
C SER A 286 -1.20 13.32 -26.87
N MET A 287 -2.18 13.99 -26.24
CA MET A 287 -2.95 13.44 -25.13
C MET A 287 -3.76 12.19 -25.51
N PRO A 288 -4.46 12.12 -26.66
CA PRO A 288 -5.15 10.91 -27.08
C PRO A 288 -4.19 9.71 -27.26
N GLY A 289 -3.00 9.95 -27.81
CA GLY A 289 -1.97 8.92 -27.99
C GLY A 289 -1.45 8.38 -26.65
N LEU A 290 -1.23 9.27 -25.68
CA LEU A 290 -0.84 8.87 -24.32
C LEU A 290 -1.94 8.05 -23.63
N LEU A 291 -3.21 8.43 -23.76
CA LEU A 291 -4.34 7.65 -23.24
C LEU A 291 -4.48 6.30 -23.95
N ASP A 292 -4.29 6.26 -25.27
CA ASP A 292 -4.22 5.01 -26.05
C ASP A 292 -3.10 4.10 -25.54
N GLN A 293 -1.93 4.65 -25.27
CA GLN A 293 -0.80 3.88 -24.75
C GLN A 293 -1.07 3.35 -23.34
N LEU A 294 -1.62 4.17 -22.43
CA LEU A 294 -1.97 3.74 -21.07
C LEU A 294 -3.08 2.68 -21.05
N THR A 295 -4.06 2.78 -21.94
CA THR A 295 -5.16 1.81 -22.01
C THR A 295 -4.83 0.56 -22.82
N GLY A 296 -3.94 0.69 -23.81
CA GLY A 296 -3.46 -0.40 -24.65
C GLY A 296 -2.31 -1.19 -24.06
N THR A 297 -1.59 -0.62 -23.09
CA THR A 297 -0.63 -1.38 -22.28
C THR A 297 -1.42 -2.27 -21.33
N SER A 298 -1.67 -3.49 -21.79
CA SER A 298 -2.24 -4.55 -20.97
C SER A 298 -1.19 -4.96 -19.94
N PHE A 299 -1.22 -4.32 -18.77
CA PHE A 299 -0.53 -4.79 -17.58
C PHE A 299 -1.25 -6.05 -17.07
N GLU A 300 -1.24 -7.12 -17.87
CA GLU A 300 -1.89 -8.41 -17.57
C GLU A 300 -1.12 -9.22 -16.52
N LEU A 301 -0.81 -8.59 -15.39
CA LEU A 301 -0.67 -9.27 -14.11
C LEU A 301 -1.98 -9.02 -13.38
N ARG A 302 -3.01 -9.82 -13.71
CA ARG A 302 -4.31 -9.75 -13.02
C ARG A 302 -4.02 -9.69 -11.52
N SER A 303 -4.45 -8.59 -10.91
CA SER A 303 -4.45 -8.31 -9.48
C SER A 303 -5.36 -9.28 -8.72
N ASP A 304 -5.05 -10.57 -8.83
CA ASP A 304 -5.51 -11.57 -7.88
C ASP A 304 -4.47 -11.57 -6.77
N ALA A 305 -4.61 -10.60 -5.85
CA ALA A 305 -3.75 -10.47 -4.68
C ALA A 305 -3.61 -11.83 -3.95
N VAL A 306 -4.65 -12.67 -4.01
CA VAL A 306 -4.65 -14.05 -3.52
C VAL A 306 -3.63 -14.94 -4.25
N GLY A 307 -3.66 -15.00 -5.58
CA GLY A 307 -2.71 -15.80 -6.36
C GLY A 307 -1.26 -15.34 -6.19
N PHE A 308 -1.05 -14.04 -5.97
CA PHE A 308 0.26 -13.48 -5.71
C PHE A 308 0.81 -13.88 -4.32
N GLN A 309 -0.03 -13.84 -3.28
CA GLN A 309 0.33 -14.32 -1.94
C GLN A 309 0.65 -15.81 -1.93
N GLU A 310 -0.06 -16.62 -2.72
CA GLU A 310 0.25 -18.03 -2.90
C GLU A 310 1.65 -18.25 -3.49
N VAL A 311 2.04 -17.44 -4.49
CA VAL A 311 3.38 -17.51 -5.08
C VAL A 311 4.47 -17.13 -4.07
N ILE A 312 4.28 -16.05 -3.30
CA ILE A 312 5.23 -15.67 -2.24
C ILE A 312 5.33 -16.76 -1.18
N ALA A 313 4.21 -17.31 -0.72
CA ALA A 313 4.19 -18.37 0.28
C ALA A 313 4.92 -19.63 -0.22
N LEU A 314 4.80 -19.96 -1.51
CA LEU A 314 5.52 -21.06 -2.13
C LEU A 314 7.04 -20.81 -2.14
N ILE A 315 7.46 -19.58 -2.47
CA ILE A 315 8.87 -19.18 -2.47
C ILE A 315 9.45 -19.22 -1.05
N ASP A 316 8.71 -18.75 -0.05
CA ASP A 316 9.13 -18.78 1.34
C ASP A 316 9.23 -20.21 1.88
N MET A 317 8.27 -21.08 1.53
CA MET A 317 8.34 -22.50 1.84
C MET A 317 9.59 -23.14 1.23
N PHE A 318 9.90 -22.79 -0.01
CA PHE A 318 11.09 -23.26 -0.70
C PHE A 318 12.38 -22.75 -0.04
N GLY A 319 12.44 -21.48 0.36
CA GLY A 319 13.53 -20.90 1.12
C GLY A 319 13.71 -21.54 2.51
N ALA A 320 12.61 -21.89 3.19
CA ALA A 320 12.65 -22.53 4.49
C ALA A 320 13.26 -23.95 4.45
N SER A 321 13.15 -24.64 3.30
CA SER A 321 13.64 -26.00 3.10
C SER A 321 15.17 -26.14 3.20
N SER A 322 15.93 -25.08 2.93
CA SER A 322 17.40 -25.10 2.95
C SER A 322 18.02 -23.74 3.25
N ARG A 323 19.07 -23.73 4.07
CA ARG A 323 19.83 -22.51 4.39
C ARG A 323 20.38 -21.81 3.15
N ASN A 324 20.75 -22.56 2.12
CA ASN A 324 21.33 -22.01 0.89
C ASN A 324 20.27 -21.42 -0.05
N LEU A 325 18.99 -21.79 0.10
CA LEU A 325 17.90 -21.23 -0.69
C LEU A 325 17.28 -19.97 -0.09
N ARG A 326 17.51 -19.70 1.21
CA ARG A 326 16.95 -18.52 1.90
C ARG A 326 17.35 -17.20 1.26
N GLY A 327 18.59 -17.08 0.80
CA GLY A 327 19.08 -15.87 0.12
C GLY A 327 18.30 -15.59 -1.16
N PRO A 328 18.37 -16.48 -2.16
CA PRO A 328 17.62 -16.34 -3.41
C PRO A 328 16.11 -16.21 -3.21
N ALA A 329 15.50 -17.04 -2.36
CA ALA A 329 14.06 -17.00 -2.12
C ALA A 329 13.62 -15.64 -1.55
N ARG A 330 14.37 -15.09 -0.59
CA ARG A 330 14.08 -13.78 0.00
C ARG A 330 14.19 -12.66 -1.05
N ARG A 331 15.20 -12.70 -1.93
CA ARG A 331 15.37 -11.71 -2.99
C ARG A 331 14.22 -11.76 -4.00
N ILE A 332 13.88 -12.96 -4.48
CA ILE A 332 12.75 -13.16 -5.41
C ILE A 332 11.45 -12.67 -4.75
N GLY A 333 11.19 -13.05 -3.50
CA GLY A 333 10.00 -12.60 -2.77
C GLY A 333 9.95 -11.08 -2.59
N THR A 334 11.09 -10.43 -2.34
CA THR A 334 11.17 -8.96 -2.26
C THR A 334 10.94 -8.30 -3.62
N ALA A 335 11.59 -8.79 -4.67
CA ALA A 335 11.43 -8.27 -6.02
C ALA A 335 9.96 -8.33 -6.47
N LEU A 336 9.31 -9.49 -6.29
CA LEU A 336 7.90 -9.67 -6.59
C LEU A 336 7.02 -8.69 -5.80
N ARG A 337 7.24 -8.53 -4.48
CA ARG A 337 6.46 -7.58 -3.66
C ARG A 337 6.61 -6.13 -4.16
N THR A 338 7.82 -5.75 -4.54
CA THR A 338 8.15 -4.43 -5.09
C THR A 338 7.44 -4.18 -6.43
N LEU A 339 7.45 -5.17 -7.33
CA LEU A 339 6.72 -5.12 -8.59
C LEU A 339 5.22 -4.97 -8.36
N PHE A 340 4.64 -5.78 -7.48
CA PHE A 340 3.20 -5.74 -7.19
C PHE A 340 2.75 -4.37 -6.66
N ARG A 341 3.48 -3.80 -5.69
CA ARG A 341 3.21 -2.45 -5.18
C ARG A 341 3.23 -1.40 -6.29
N SER A 342 4.13 -1.56 -7.25
CA SER A 342 4.29 -0.64 -8.37
C SER A 342 3.17 -0.81 -9.42
N PHE A 343 2.65 -2.01 -9.60
CA PHE A 343 1.51 -2.28 -10.49
C PHE A 343 0.20 -1.67 -10.02
N THR A 344 -0.06 -1.61 -8.71
CA THR A 344 -1.27 -0.96 -8.18
C THR A 344 -1.39 0.48 -8.65
N VAL A 345 -0.27 1.21 -8.73
CA VAL A 345 -0.22 2.59 -9.21
C VAL A 345 -0.53 2.68 -10.72
N LEU A 346 -0.08 1.70 -11.52
CA LEU A 346 -0.40 1.63 -12.96
C LEU A 346 -1.88 1.33 -13.21
N GLU A 347 -2.49 0.45 -12.42
CA GLU A 347 -3.92 0.14 -12.51
C GLU A 347 -4.77 1.39 -12.23
N GLU A 348 -4.36 2.23 -11.27
CA GLU A 348 -5.01 3.51 -11.01
C GLU A 348 -4.95 4.44 -12.22
N TRP A 349 -3.78 4.60 -12.84
CA TRP A 349 -3.63 5.45 -14.03
C TRP A 349 -4.40 4.92 -15.23
N GLN A 350 -4.41 3.59 -15.42
CA GLN A 350 -5.21 2.96 -16.47
C GLN A 350 -6.70 3.23 -16.23
N GLY A 351 -7.17 3.11 -14.99
CA GLY A 351 -8.55 3.44 -14.60
C GLY A 351 -8.91 4.89 -14.91
N MET A 352 -8.05 5.84 -14.54
CA MET A 352 -8.22 7.26 -14.87
C MET A 352 -8.24 7.48 -16.39
N ALA A 353 -7.31 6.88 -17.14
CA ALA A 353 -7.24 7.02 -18.59
C ALA A 353 -8.47 6.45 -19.30
N VAL A 354 -9.00 5.31 -18.84
CA VAL A 354 -10.25 4.72 -19.34
C VAL A 354 -11.44 5.66 -19.06
N ALA A 355 -11.54 6.20 -17.85
CA ALA A 355 -12.60 7.15 -17.50
C ALA A 355 -12.56 8.41 -18.37
N LEU A 356 -11.35 8.96 -18.59
CA LEU A 356 -11.14 10.13 -19.45
C LEU A 356 -11.49 9.88 -20.91
N LYS A 357 -11.34 8.66 -21.42
CA LYS A 357 -11.76 8.27 -22.77
C LYS A 357 -13.28 8.13 -22.91
N GLN A 358 -13.96 7.75 -21.84
CA GLN A 358 -15.41 7.49 -21.85
C GLN A 358 -16.27 8.74 -21.57
N ALA A 359 -15.71 9.75 -20.92
CA ALA A 359 -16.33 11.06 -20.69
C ALA A 359 -16.61 11.84 -22.01
#